data_AF-A0A5C9EQU0-F1
#
_entry.id   AF-A0A5C9EQU0-F1
#
_cell.length_a   1.000
_cell.length_b   1.000
_cell.length_c   1.000
_cell.angle_alpha   90.00
_cell.angle_beta   90.00
_cell.angle_gamma   90.00
#
_symmetry.space_group_name_H-M   'P 1'
#
loop_
_entity.id
_entity.type
_entity.pdbx_description
1 polymer ?
#
loop_
_entity_poly.entity_id
_entity_poly.type
_entity_poly.pdbx_seq_one_letter_code
_entity_poly.pdbx_strand_id
1 'polypeptide(L)'
;MIIESVKLKNFISHERSEIEFPLGVSILVGPNGAGKSAVIDAILYALTGSRVRGEKMEDLIREDSREMEIGLAFRLDGIKHTIERQRKLIGTPDAKLRINGSMVANSQTEVSREIMDRLQMDEDTIINSVFIRQGEITALLEADPAERKELIGKLIGLDKLDKAYVNMRQLISHFEKEVDKFDGVKREIEVRRESKQKTLDKINSLQKEIDDLQEQLEAKEKELQEAQKSIDTWEKKEKKYTELTEQISVLKERISANQDKLKSEKESLEEAEKAKEEMEKIQPKIQIIDTLESYIESLDTKENLGKELDAIQKELKKVKGLLEQQHQNQKEHELYIQREQELADAKDKRKTLEGAQSKYAEIITELNHTQEDIKSAEETISTISDEAKK
;
A
#
# COMPACT_ATOMS: atom_id res chain seq x y z
N MET A 1 -48.63 33.91 59.59
CA MET A 1 -49.75 32.93 59.58
C MET A 1 -50.52 33.03 60.90
N ILE A 2 -51.86 32.98 60.87
CA ILE A 2 -52.73 32.96 62.05
C ILE A 2 -53.68 31.77 61.92
N ILE A 3 -53.67 30.83 62.86
CA ILE A 3 -54.57 29.68 62.85
C ILE A 3 -55.95 30.14 63.36
N GLU A 4 -57.02 29.80 62.62
CA GLU A 4 -58.40 30.15 62.96
C GLU A 4 -59.16 28.97 63.57
N SER A 5 -59.04 27.78 62.99
CA SER A 5 -59.67 26.58 63.54
C SER A 5 -59.02 25.28 63.05
N VAL A 6 -59.16 24.22 63.85
CA VAL A 6 -58.80 22.85 63.48
C VAL A 6 -59.96 21.91 63.74
N LYS A 7 -60.24 21.03 62.77
CA LYS A 7 -61.27 19.99 62.81
C LYS A 7 -60.58 18.65 62.74
N LEU A 8 -60.89 17.76 63.67
CA LEU A 8 -60.30 16.44 63.81
C LEU A 8 -61.42 15.41 63.74
N LYS A 9 -61.23 14.36 62.95
CA LYS A 9 -62.07 13.18 62.93
C LYS A 9 -61.18 11.94 62.97
N ASN A 10 -61.40 11.07 63.95
CA ASN A 10 -60.68 9.82 64.16
C ASN A 10 -59.14 9.98 64.16
N PHE A 11 -58.63 11.05 64.77
CA PHE A 11 -57.21 11.38 64.81
C PHE A 11 -56.65 11.14 66.21
N ILE A 12 -55.76 10.16 66.37
CA ILE A 12 -55.17 9.75 67.65
C ILE A 12 -56.25 9.55 68.74
N SER A 13 -56.38 10.47 69.70
CA SER A 13 -57.34 10.40 70.80
C SER A 13 -58.68 11.07 70.48
N HIS A 14 -58.81 11.77 69.35
CA HIS A 14 -59.98 12.55 68.99
C HIS A 14 -60.91 11.75 68.05
N GLU A 15 -62.11 11.41 68.52
CA GLU A 15 -63.17 10.87 67.66
C GLU A 15 -63.71 11.93 66.69
N ARG A 16 -64.11 13.06 67.28
CA ARG A 16 -64.56 14.25 66.57
C ARG A 16 -64.30 15.45 67.45
N SER A 17 -63.55 16.41 66.96
CA SER A 17 -63.28 17.65 67.68
C SER A 17 -63.20 18.81 66.71
N GLU A 18 -63.77 19.94 67.09
CA GLU A 18 -63.61 21.20 66.37
C GLU A 18 -63.18 22.25 67.39
N ILE A 19 -62.04 22.87 67.13
CA ILE A 19 -61.40 23.80 68.04
C ILE A 19 -61.18 25.09 67.27
N GLU A 20 -61.72 26.19 67.79
CA GLU A 20 -61.51 27.53 67.27
C GLU A 20 -60.40 28.22 68.07
N PHE A 21 -59.53 28.93 67.38
CA PHE A 21 -58.42 29.68 67.96
C PHE A 21 -58.69 31.18 67.81
N PRO A 22 -59.14 31.86 68.88
CA PRO A 22 -59.29 33.31 68.84
C PRO A 22 -57.92 33.99 68.74
N LEU A 23 -57.91 35.23 68.24
CA LEU A 23 -56.73 36.08 68.29
C LEU A 23 -56.28 36.29 69.74
N GLY A 24 -54.99 36.16 69.99
CA GLY A 24 -54.39 36.29 71.32
C GLY A 24 -53.87 34.96 71.85
N VAL A 25 -53.98 34.77 73.16
CA VAL A 25 -53.43 33.58 73.85
C VAL A 25 -54.53 32.54 74.03
N SER A 26 -54.35 31.38 73.38
CA SER A 26 -55.21 30.21 73.56
C SER A 26 -54.54 29.20 74.49
N ILE A 27 -55.23 28.72 75.53
CA ILE A 27 -54.70 27.75 76.49
C ILE A 27 -55.51 26.45 76.39
N LEU A 28 -54.85 25.35 76.01
CA LEU A 28 -55.43 24.01 76.00
C LEU A 28 -55.19 23.32 77.35
N VAL A 29 -56.24 23.19 78.17
CA VAL A 29 -56.17 22.59 79.51
C VAL A 29 -56.88 21.23 79.53
N GLY A 30 -56.32 20.28 80.27
CA GLY A 30 -56.86 18.92 80.40
C GLY A 30 -55.86 17.99 81.10
N PRO A 31 -56.25 16.78 81.49
CA PRO A 31 -55.32 15.79 82.05
C PRO A 31 -54.29 15.33 81.00
N ASN A 32 -53.22 14.69 81.46
CA ASN A 32 -52.28 14.02 80.55
C ASN A 32 -53.02 12.91 79.79
N GLY A 33 -52.74 12.79 78.49
CA GLY A 33 -53.46 11.84 77.62
C GLY A 33 -54.80 12.33 77.07
N ALA A 34 -55.27 13.53 77.45
CA ALA A 34 -56.53 14.09 76.94
C ALA A 34 -56.52 14.53 75.45
N GLY A 35 -55.41 14.33 74.74
CA GLY A 35 -55.28 14.72 73.33
C GLY A 35 -54.74 16.11 73.05
N LYS A 36 -54.34 16.88 74.07
CA LYS A 36 -53.80 18.24 73.89
C LYS A 36 -52.64 18.31 72.87
N SER A 37 -51.66 17.41 72.97
CA SER A 37 -50.56 17.33 72.00
C SER A 37 -51.04 16.85 70.62
N ALA A 38 -52.07 16.00 70.56
CA ALA A 38 -52.64 15.54 69.29
C ALA A 38 -53.28 16.68 68.49
N VAL A 39 -53.83 17.71 69.15
CA VAL A 39 -54.31 18.92 68.47
C VAL A 39 -53.16 19.63 67.73
N ILE A 40 -51.99 19.73 68.37
CA ILE A 40 -50.81 20.36 67.77
C ILE A 40 -50.23 19.49 66.65
N ASP A 41 -50.12 18.17 66.88
CA ASP A 41 -49.70 17.19 65.88
C ASP A 41 -50.59 17.27 64.62
N ALA A 42 -51.90 17.46 64.80
CA ALA A 42 -52.84 17.59 63.69
C ALA A 42 -52.64 18.88 62.87
N ILE A 43 -52.34 20.00 63.53
CA ILE A 43 -52.03 21.26 62.84
C ILE A 43 -50.76 21.09 61.99
N LEU A 44 -49.71 20.49 62.56
CA LEU A 44 -48.47 20.22 61.84
C LEU A 44 -48.71 19.27 60.67
N TYR A 45 -49.45 18.18 60.88
CA TYR A 45 -49.81 17.23 59.82
C TYR A 45 -50.64 17.89 58.71
N ALA A 46 -51.58 18.78 59.05
CA ALA A 46 -52.36 19.51 58.06
C ALA A 46 -51.47 20.39 57.18
N LEU A 47 -50.49 21.08 57.78
CA LEU A 47 -49.56 21.94 57.03
C LEU A 47 -48.60 21.12 56.17
N THR A 48 -47.92 20.13 56.75
CA THR A 48 -46.80 19.44 56.08
C THR A 48 -47.23 18.22 55.28
N GLY A 49 -48.31 17.54 55.69
CA GLY A 49 -48.67 16.21 55.20
C GLY A 49 -47.74 15.09 55.68
N SER A 50 -46.80 15.43 56.55
CA SER A 50 -45.67 14.59 56.91
C SER A 50 -45.81 13.97 58.29
N ARG A 51 -44.94 13.01 58.61
CA ARG A 51 -45.07 12.21 59.83
C ARG A 51 -44.71 13.05 61.05
N VAL A 52 -45.70 13.32 61.89
CA VAL A 52 -45.54 14.10 63.14
C VAL A 52 -45.25 13.20 64.36
N ARG A 53 -45.75 11.95 64.35
CA ARG A 53 -45.62 10.98 65.44
C ARG A 53 -45.75 9.54 64.90
N GLY A 54 -45.26 8.55 65.66
CA GLY A 54 -45.37 7.13 65.32
C GLY A 54 -44.28 6.64 64.38
N GLU A 55 -44.26 5.33 64.11
CA GLU A 55 -43.36 4.75 63.11
C GLU A 55 -43.96 4.86 61.71
N LYS A 56 -45.29 4.73 61.61
CA LYS A 56 -46.06 4.78 60.38
C LYS A 56 -47.06 5.94 60.41
N MET A 57 -47.47 6.38 59.24
CA MET A 57 -48.48 7.45 59.14
C MET A 57 -49.88 6.98 59.52
N GLU A 58 -50.12 5.67 59.41
CA GLU A 58 -51.37 5.01 59.82
C GLU A 58 -51.54 5.05 61.34
N ASP A 59 -50.45 5.22 62.11
CA ASP A 59 -50.48 5.37 63.57
C ASP A 59 -51.17 6.67 64.03
N LEU A 60 -51.43 7.59 63.09
CA LEU A 60 -52.19 8.81 63.34
C LEU A 60 -53.71 8.56 63.33
N ILE A 61 -54.16 7.45 62.72
CA ILE A 61 -55.56 7.03 62.72
C ILE A 61 -55.89 6.44 64.10
N ARG A 62 -56.98 6.89 64.71
CA ARG A 62 -57.47 6.33 65.98
C ARG A 62 -57.65 4.81 65.87
N GLU A 63 -57.25 4.05 66.90
CA GLU A 63 -57.19 2.58 66.89
C GLU A 63 -58.49 1.89 66.42
N ASP A 64 -59.66 2.43 66.81
CA ASP A 64 -60.97 1.87 66.44
C ASP A 64 -61.53 2.38 65.10
N SER A 65 -60.69 3.00 64.26
CA SER A 65 -61.11 3.67 63.02
C SER A 65 -60.31 3.22 61.82
N ARG A 66 -60.93 3.34 60.63
CA ARG A 66 -60.29 2.98 59.34
C ARG A 66 -59.88 4.18 58.50
N GLU A 67 -60.28 5.38 58.92
CA GLU A 67 -59.97 6.63 58.26
C GLU A 67 -59.88 7.76 59.27
N MET A 68 -59.06 8.77 58.95
CA MET A 68 -58.96 10.03 59.67
C MET A 68 -59.15 11.20 58.71
N GLU A 69 -59.63 12.32 59.23
CA GLU A 69 -59.78 13.57 58.50
C GLU A 69 -59.32 14.73 59.39
N ILE A 70 -58.53 15.63 58.81
CA ILE A 70 -58.10 16.86 59.45
C ILE A 70 -58.46 18.03 58.55
N GLY A 71 -59.20 18.99 59.11
CA GLY A 71 -59.44 20.29 58.52
C GLY A 71 -58.64 21.36 59.27
N LEU A 72 -57.92 22.22 58.57
CA LEU A 72 -57.22 23.37 59.15
C LEU A 72 -57.63 24.64 58.42
N ALA A 73 -58.12 25.64 59.14
CA ALA A 73 -58.33 26.98 58.63
C ALA A 73 -57.31 27.93 59.23
N PHE A 74 -56.64 28.70 58.37
CA PHE A 74 -55.69 29.73 58.80
C PHE A 74 -55.71 30.92 57.85
N ARG A 75 -55.16 32.04 58.32
CA ARG A 75 -54.99 33.26 57.55
C ARG A 75 -53.51 33.54 57.32
N LEU A 76 -53.15 33.82 56.07
CA LEU A 76 -51.81 34.27 55.68
C LEU A 76 -51.98 35.57 54.91
N ASP A 77 -51.35 36.64 55.38
CA ASP A 77 -51.43 37.99 54.81
C ASP A 77 -52.86 38.47 54.52
N GLY A 78 -53.77 38.20 55.46
CA GLY A 78 -55.19 38.57 55.33
C GLY A 78 -56.04 37.61 54.51
N ILE A 79 -55.43 36.65 53.81
CA ILE A 79 -56.11 35.70 52.91
C ILE A 79 -56.46 34.40 53.66
N LYS A 80 -57.70 33.94 53.53
CA LYS A 80 -58.17 32.71 54.17
C LYS A 80 -57.73 31.48 53.39
N HIS A 81 -57.10 30.56 54.08
CA HIS A 81 -56.67 29.26 53.59
C HIS A 81 -57.39 28.17 54.35
N THR A 82 -57.84 27.13 53.65
CA THR A 82 -58.47 25.95 54.25
C THR A 82 -57.85 24.71 53.65
N ILE A 83 -57.28 23.88 54.51
CA ILE A 83 -56.69 22.59 54.17
C ILE A 83 -57.62 21.50 54.69
N GLU A 84 -57.89 20.51 53.87
CA GLU A 84 -58.55 19.27 54.26
C GLU A 84 -57.61 18.12 53.86
N ARG A 85 -57.21 17.28 54.82
CA ARG A 85 -56.44 16.05 54.55
C ARG A 85 -57.22 14.85 55.07
N GLN A 86 -57.39 13.84 54.23
CA GLN A 86 -57.99 12.56 54.58
C GLN A 86 -57.00 11.44 54.34
N ARG A 87 -56.93 10.50 55.29
CA ARG A 87 -56.15 9.28 55.15
C ARG A 87 -56.98 8.08 55.54
N LYS A 88 -56.81 6.97 54.81
CA LYS A 88 -57.44 5.68 55.07
C LYS A 88 -56.36 4.66 55.38
N LEU A 89 -56.70 3.67 56.22
CA LEU A 89 -55.80 2.55 56.53
C LEU A 89 -55.42 1.77 55.27
N ILE A 90 -56.37 1.69 54.33
CA ILE A 90 -56.20 1.09 53.00
C ILE A 90 -56.81 2.06 51.98
N GLY A 91 -56.00 2.49 51.02
CA GLY A 91 -56.41 3.38 49.92
C GLY A 91 -55.52 4.61 49.77
N THR A 92 -55.80 5.40 48.75
CA THR A 92 -55.03 6.62 48.46
C THR A 92 -55.42 7.75 49.40
N PRO A 93 -54.46 8.46 50.01
CA PRO A 93 -54.76 9.65 50.79
C PRO A 93 -55.25 10.79 49.89
N ASP A 94 -56.21 11.58 50.37
CA ASP A 94 -56.78 12.74 49.66
C ASP A 94 -56.40 14.02 50.39
N ALA A 95 -56.19 15.11 49.67
CA ALA A 95 -55.98 16.43 50.26
C ALA A 95 -56.49 17.53 49.36
N LYS A 96 -57.06 18.58 49.95
CA LYS A 96 -57.56 19.76 49.25
C LYS A 96 -57.08 21.01 49.94
N LEU A 97 -56.62 21.97 49.14
CA LEU A 97 -56.31 23.32 49.58
C LEU A 97 -57.27 24.28 48.88
N ARG A 98 -57.97 25.09 49.67
CA ARG A 98 -58.80 26.19 49.19
C ARG A 98 -58.26 27.53 49.69
N ILE A 99 -58.25 28.52 48.81
CA ILE A 99 -57.83 29.89 49.10
C ILE A 99 -58.99 30.80 48.76
N ASN A 100 -59.49 31.55 49.73
CA ASN A 100 -60.73 32.34 49.63
C ASN A 100 -61.90 31.53 49.02
N GLY A 101 -62.00 30.24 49.36
CA GLY A 101 -63.04 29.32 48.89
C GLY A 101 -62.78 28.66 47.53
N SER A 102 -61.78 29.12 46.76
CA SER A 102 -61.41 28.51 45.48
C SER A 102 -60.39 27.39 45.66
N MET A 103 -60.59 26.24 45.01
CA MET A 103 -59.66 25.11 45.11
C MET A 103 -58.38 25.40 44.30
N VAL A 104 -57.22 25.26 44.95
CA VAL A 104 -55.90 25.55 44.38
C VAL A 104 -55.06 24.29 44.21
N ALA A 105 -55.23 23.30 45.09
CA ALA A 105 -54.58 21.99 44.99
C ALA A 105 -55.51 20.88 45.46
N ASN A 106 -55.38 19.67 44.90
CA ASN A 106 -56.28 18.54 45.15
C ASN A 106 -55.56 17.19 45.35
N SER A 107 -54.26 17.22 45.66
CA SER A 107 -53.48 16.04 46.03
C SER A 107 -52.56 16.33 47.21
N GLN A 108 -52.17 15.30 47.96
CA GLN A 108 -51.30 15.44 49.14
C GLN A 108 -49.99 16.19 48.81
N THR A 109 -49.35 15.83 47.70
CA THR A 109 -48.07 16.41 47.27
C THR A 109 -48.22 17.85 46.81
N GLU A 110 -49.26 18.17 46.03
CA GLU A 110 -49.50 19.54 45.55
C GLU A 110 -49.91 20.46 46.70
N VAL A 111 -50.77 19.99 47.61
CA VAL A 111 -51.17 20.76 48.80
C VAL A 111 -49.95 21.08 49.64
N SER A 112 -49.10 20.09 49.94
CA SER A 112 -47.85 20.34 50.69
C SER A 112 -46.95 21.33 49.95
N ARG A 113 -46.73 21.15 48.63
CA ARG A 113 -45.89 22.06 47.83
C ARG A 113 -46.41 23.50 47.86
N GLU A 114 -47.69 23.71 47.58
CA GLU A 114 -48.30 25.05 47.55
C GLU A 114 -48.24 25.72 48.93
N ILE A 115 -48.34 24.95 50.02
CA ILE A 115 -48.18 25.47 51.39
C ILE A 115 -46.72 25.91 51.62
N MET A 116 -45.74 25.07 51.27
CA MET A 116 -44.31 25.39 51.42
C MET A 116 -43.93 26.63 50.60
N ASP A 117 -44.39 26.71 49.36
CA ASP A 117 -44.11 27.83 48.45
C ASP A 117 -44.71 29.14 49.00
N ARG A 118 -45.91 29.09 49.57
CA ARG A 118 -46.57 30.27 50.17
C ARG A 118 -45.97 30.70 51.49
N LEU A 119 -45.60 29.75 52.34
CA LEU A 119 -44.96 30.06 53.61
C LEU A 119 -43.47 30.42 53.43
N GLN A 120 -42.90 30.15 52.25
CA GLN A 120 -41.46 30.28 51.96
C GLN A 120 -40.59 29.56 52.99
N MET A 121 -41.10 28.43 53.47
CA MET A 121 -40.47 27.61 54.49
C MET A 121 -40.50 26.16 54.03
N ASP A 122 -39.43 25.44 54.28
CA ASP A 122 -39.45 23.98 54.16
C ASP A 122 -40.12 23.33 55.38
N GLU A 123 -40.38 22.03 55.25
CA GLU A 123 -41.09 21.26 56.27
C GLU A 123 -40.46 21.37 57.66
N ASP A 124 -39.14 21.18 57.73
CA ASP A 124 -38.40 21.23 58.99
C ASP A 124 -38.51 22.63 59.62
N THR A 125 -38.41 23.67 58.79
CA THR A 125 -38.53 25.07 59.23
C THR A 125 -39.93 25.36 59.75
N ILE A 126 -41.00 24.84 59.12
CA ILE A 126 -42.37 25.01 59.63
C ILE A 126 -42.51 24.33 61.01
N ILE A 127 -42.04 23.09 61.15
CA ILE A 127 -42.12 22.34 62.40
C ILE A 127 -41.36 23.08 63.52
N ASN A 128 -40.16 23.57 63.21
CA ASN A 128 -39.27 24.20 64.18
C ASN A 128 -39.63 25.66 64.51
N SER A 129 -40.30 26.39 63.60
CA SER A 129 -40.65 27.81 63.79
C SER A 129 -42.02 28.02 64.41
N VAL A 130 -42.98 27.12 64.13
CA VAL A 130 -44.37 27.24 64.60
C VAL A 130 -44.58 26.47 65.90
N PHE A 131 -43.76 25.46 66.18
CA PHE A 131 -43.92 24.60 67.34
C PHE A 131 -42.62 24.44 68.13
N ILE A 132 -42.74 24.53 69.45
CA ILE A 132 -41.68 24.21 70.39
C ILE A 132 -42.11 22.98 71.17
N ARG A 133 -41.36 21.89 71.06
CA ARG A 133 -41.68 20.64 71.77
C ARG A 133 -41.41 20.80 73.26
N GLN A 134 -42.09 19.99 74.05
CA GLN A 134 -41.85 19.92 75.48
C GLN A 134 -40.39 19.55 75.75
N GLY A 135 -39.70 20.37 76.55
CA GLY A 135 -38.29 20.17 76.90
C GLY A 135 -37.28 20.83 75.98
N GLU A 136 -37.66 21.33 74.79
CA GLU A 136 -36.72 22.00 73.88
C GLU A 136 -36.19 23.34 74.43
N ILE A 137 -37.05 24.12 75.12
CA ILE A 137 -36.62 25.35 75.78
C ILE A 137 -35.62 25.04 76.90
N THR A 138 -35.90 24.01 77.70
CA THR A 138 -35.01 23.56 78.77
C THR A 138 -33.67 23.10 78.21
N ALA A 139 -33.69 22.29 77.15
CA ALA A 139 -32.49 21.85 76.44
C ALA A 139 -31.69 23.05 75.88
N LEU A 140 -32.35 24.06 75.34
CA LEU A 140 -31.67 25.28 74.84
C LEU A 140 -31.00 26.08 75.98
N LEU A 141 -31.66 26.17 77.15
CA LEU A 141 -31.15 26.88 78.32
C LEU A 141 -29.99 26.14 78.99
N GLU A 142 -30.03 24.81 79.01
CA GLU A 142 -29.03 23.95 79.64
C GLU A 142 -27.85 23.60 78.70
N ALA A 143 -28.04 23.70 77.38
CA ALA A 143 -27.01 23.45 76.39
C ALA A 143 -25.80 24.39 76.54
N ASP A 144 -24.61 23.85 76.28
CA ASP A 144 -23.38 24.61 76.22
C ASP A 144 -23.36 25.58 75.01
N PRO A 145 -22.43 26.55 74.93
CA PRO A 145 -22.44 27.52 73.84
C PRO A 145 -22.35 26.92 72.42
N ALA A 146 -21.71 25.76 72.26
CA ALA A 146 -21.54 25.11 70.96
C ALA A 146 -22.82 24.37 70.54
N GLU A 147 -23.38 23.56 71.43
CA GLU A 147 -24.65 22.87 71.24
C GLU A 147 -25.81 23.86 71.08
N ARG A 148 -25.82 24.94 71.86
CA ARG A 148 -26.82 26.01 71.71
C ARG A 148 -26.75 26.66 70.34
N LYS A 149 -25.55 26.91 69.81
CA LYS A 149 -25.37 27.43 68.45
C LYS A 149 -25.91 26.46 67.41
N GLU A 150 -25.68 25.15 67.59
CA GLU A 150 -26.21 24.12 66.70
C GLU A 150 -27.74 24.03 66.76
N LEU A 151 -28.33 24.05 67.96
CA LEU A 151 -29.78 24.04 68.16
C LEU A 151 -30.44 25.26 67.51
N ILE A 152 -29.91 26.47 67.75
CA ILE A 152 -30.40 27.69 67.09
C ILE A 152 -30.20 27.61 65.57
N GLY A 153 -29.05 27.07 65.12
CA GLY A 153 -28.78 26.84 63.71
C GLY A 153 -29.82 25.94 63.05
N LYS A 154 -30.24 24.85 63.71
CA LYS A 154 -31.31 23.95 63.26
C LYS A 154 -32.68 24.63 63.25
N LEU A 155 -32.98 25.47 64.25
CA LEU A 155 -34.24 26.23 64.28
C LEU A 155 -34.36 27.22 63.11
N ILE A 156 -33.23 27.78 62.65
CA ILE A 156 -33.17 28.76 61.53
C ILE A 156 -32.85 28.06 60.18
N GLY A 157 -32.59 26.76 60.18
CA GLY A 157 -32.25 25.99 58.96
C GLY A 157 -30.82 26.21 58.43
N LEU A 158 -29.90 26.74 59.24
CA LEU A 158 -28.50 26.97 58.86
C LEU A 158 -27.72 25.67 58.64
N ASP A 159 -28.18 24.54 59.21
CA ASP A 159 -27.53 23.24 59.04
C ASP A 159 -27.50 22.79 57.57
N LYS A 160 -28.48 23.21 56.76
CA LYS A 160 -28.54 22.94 55.32
C LYS A 160 -27.44 23.70 54.57
N LEU A 161 -27.15 24.93 55.00
CA LEU A 161 -26.06 25.73 54.41
C LEU A 161 -24.69 25.15 54.78
N ASP A 162 -24.50 24.70 56.01
CA ASP A 162 -23.26 24.06 56.44
C ASP A 162 -22.99 22.77 55.65
N LYS A 163 -24.02 21.92 55.47
CA LYS A 163 -23.94 20.72 54.62
C LYS A 163 -23.62 21.06 53.17
N ALA A 164 -24.27 22.08 52.61
CA ALA A 164 -24.01 22.55 51.26
C ALA A 164 -22.56 23.03 51.10
N TYR A 165 -22.04 23.79 52.07
CA TYR A 165 -20.66 24.26 52.08
C TYR A 165 -19.64 23.12 52.08
N VAL A 166 -19.84 22.11 52.92
CA VAL A 166 -18.98 20.91 52.98
C VAL A 166 -19.00 20.15 51.64
N ASN A 167 -20.19 19.93 51.08
CA ASN A 167 -20.34 19.22 49.80
C ASN A 167 -19.72 20.00 48.63
N MET A 168 -19.89 21.33 48.59
CA MET A 168 -19.27 22.18 47.58
C MET A 168 -17.75 22.11 47.64
N ARG A 169 -17.15 22.04 48.83
CA ARG A 169 -15.69 21.93 48.97
C ARG A 169 -15.15 20.63 48.37
N GLN A 170 -15.88 19.52 48.52
CA GLN A 170 -15.51 18.25 47.88
C GLN A 170 -15.58 18.35 46.36
N LEU A 171 -16.62 19.01 45.84
CA LEU A 171 -16.80 19.22 44.41
C LEU A 171 -15.71 20.10 43.81
N ILE A 172 -15.36 21.20 44.47
CA ILE A 172 -14.26 22.09 44.07
C ILE A 172 -12.95 21.31 44.00
N SER A 173 -12.62 20.54 45.05
CA SER A 173 -11.39 19.74 45.07
C SER A 173 -11.34 18.68 43.97
N HIS A 174 -12.49 18.12 43.58
CA HIS A 174 -12.57 17.21 42.44
C HIS A 174 -12.20 17.91 41.12
N PHE A 175 -12.78 19.09 40.87
CA PHE A 175 -12.51 19.85 39.65
C PHE A 175 -11.09 20.43 39.60
N GLU A 176 -10.51 20.85 40.73
CA GLU A 176 -9.10 21.26 40.80
C GLU A 176 -8.17 20.12 40.32
N LYS A 177 -8.42 18.89 40.79
CA LYS A 177 -7.66 17.71 40.34
C LYS A 177 -7.86 17.40 38.86
N GLU A 178 -9.03 17.66 38.30
CA GLU A 178 -9.28 17.49 36.86
C GLU A 178 -8.48 18.51 36.05
N VAL A 179 -8.48 19.78 36.47
CA VAL A 179 -7.69 20.84 35.83
C VAL A 179 -6.20 20.49 35.82
N ASP A 180 -5.66 20.03 36.95
CA ASP A 180 -4.24 19.61 37.05
C ASP A 180 -3.90 18.48 36.06
N LYS A 181 -4.82 17.52 35.87
CA LYS A 181 -4.63 16.44 34.88
C LYS A 181 -4.61 16.99 33.45
N PHE A 182 -5.54 17.88 33.11
CA PHE A 182 -5.60 18.47 31.77
C PHE A 182 -4.37 19.34 31.48
N ASP A 183 -3.85 20.07 32.47
CA ASP A 183 -2.60 20.81 32.33
C ASP A 183 -1.40 19.88 32.12
N GLY A 184 -1.39 18.72 32.79
CA GLY A 184 -0.40 17.66 32.54
C GLY A 184 -0.43 17.16 31.08
N VAL A 185 -1.63 16.84 30.58
CA VAL A 185 -1.83 16.41 29.17
C VAL A 185 -1.43 17.50 28.20
N LYS A 186 -1.76 18.77 28.48
CA LYS A 186 -1.37 19.91 27.64
C LYS A 186 0.15 20.03 27.51
N ARG A 187 0.90 19.92 28.62
CA ARG A 187 2.37 19.93 28.60
C ARG A 187 2.93 18.76 27.78
N GLU A 188 2.36 17.56 27.92
CA GLU A 188 2.79 16.40 27.13
C GLU A 188 2.58 16.63 25.61
N ILE A 189 1.44 17.22 25.23
CA ILE A 189 1.15 17.58 23.84
C ILE A 189 2.15 18.62 23.32
N GLU A 190 2.47 19.65 24.10
CA GLU A 190 3.48 20.66 23.72
C GLU A 190 4.86 20.03 23.48
N VAL A 191 5.34 19.18 24.40
CA VAL A 191 6.61 18.47 24.23
C VAL A 191 6.61 17.58 22.98
N ARG A 192 5.52 16.85 22.73
CA ARG A 192 5.37 16.03 21.52
C ARG A 192 5.35 16.88 20.25
N ARG A 193 4.74 18.07 20.30
CA ARG A 193 4.68 19.00 19.16
C ARG A 193 6.06 19.54 18.82
N GLU A 194 6.85 19.93 19.83
CA GLU A 194 8.24 20.35 19.63
C GLU A 194 9.11 19.23 19.06
N SER A 195 8.97 18.00 19.59
CA SER A 195 9.69 16.83 19.08
C SER A 195 9.32 16.51 17.63
N LYS A 196 8.03 16.59 17.29
CA LYS A 196 7.54 16.44 15.91
C LYS A 196 8.15 17.49 14.99
N GLN A 197 8.20 18.77 15.42
CA GLN A 197 8.78 19.84 14.62
C GLN A 197 10.27 19.59 14.35
N LYS A 198 11.06 19.24 15.38
CA LYS A 198 12.48 18.87 15.21
C LYS A 198 12.68 17.71 14.25
N THR A 199 11.78 16.72 14.29
CA THR A 199 11.82 15.56 13.39
C THR A 199 11.52 15.99 11.95
N LEU A 200 10.52 16.85 11.74
CA LEU A 200 10.20 17.40 10.42
C LEU A 200 11.35 18.23 9.84
N ASP A 201 11.99 19.07 10.66
CA ASP A 201 13.15 19.85 10.24
C ASP A 201 14.32 18.94 9.81
N LYS A 202 14.53 17.83 10.53
CA LYS A 202 15.55 16.82 10.18
C LYS A 202 15.20 16.02 8.92
N ILE A 203 13.92 15.71 8.71
CA ILE A 203 13.47 15.08 7.45
C ILE A 203 13.75 16.03 6.27
N ASN A 204 13.43 17.31 6.43
CA ASN A 204 13.66 18.31 5.38
C ASN A 204 15.16 18.50 5.08
N SER A 205 16.04 18.46 6.10
CA SER A 205 17.48 18.54 5.88
C SER A 205 18.01 17.30 5.17
N LEU A 206 17.59 16.11 5.58
CA LEU A 206 17.98 14.85 4.94
C LEU A 206 17.47 14.76 3.50
N GLN A 207 16.27 15.27 3.21
CA GLN A 207 15.77 15.32 1.84
C GLN A 207 16.65 16.19 0.95
N LYS A 208 17.09 17.36 1.44
CA LYS A 208 18.04 18.21 0.70
C LYS A 208 19.39 17.53 0.48
N GLU A 209 19.89 16.80 1.47
CA GLU A 209 21.13 16.02 1.33
C GLU A 209 20.97 14.90 0.29
N ILE A 210 19.82 14.23 0.23
CA ILE A 210 19.52 13.22 -0.79
C ILE A 210 19.50 13.85 -2.18
N ASP A 211 18.81 14.99 -2.34
CA ASP A 211 18.70 15.68 -3.63
C ASP A 211 20.10 16.13 -4.14
N ASP A 212 20.95 16.67 -3.26
CA ASP A 212 22.34 17.05 -3.58
C ASP A 212 23.20 15.83 -3.95
N LEU A 213 23.09 14.73 -3.19
CA LEU A 213 23.81 13.49 -3.50
C LEU A 213 23.35 12.86 -4.81
N GLN A 214 22.07 12.99 -5.17
CA GLN A 214 21.55 12.53 -6.47
C GLN A 214 22.14 13.35 -7.62
N GLU A 215 22.22 14.68 -7.48
CA GLU A 215 22.85 15.54 -8.49
C GLU A 215 24.34 15.22 -8.66
N GLN A 216 25.05 15.00 -7.55
CA GLN A 216 26.45 14.56 -7.58
C GLN A 216 26.61 13.18 -8.24
N LEU A 217 25.69 12.24 -7.99
CA LEU A 217 25.70 10.92 -8.60
C LEU A 217 25.51 11.02 -10.12
N GLU A 218 24.52 11.79 -10.59
CA GLU A 218 24.29 12.00 -12.02
C GLU A 218 25.51 12.64 -12.71
N ALA A 219 26.16 13.61 -12.06
CA ALA A 219 27.38 14.21 -12.56
C ALA A 219 28.51 13.17 -12.70
N LYS A 220 28.69 12.32 -11.68
CA LYS A 220 29.71 11.26 -11.70
C LYS A 220 29.40 10.16 -12.72
N GLU A 221 28.14 9.83 -12.94
CA GLU A 221 27.73 8.89 -13.99
C GLU A 221 28.02 9.43 -15.40
N LYS A 222 27.83 10.74 -15.62
CA LYS A 222 28.23 11.39 -16.88
C LYS A 222 29.75 11.36 -17.08
N GLU A 223 30.52 11.71 -16.06
CA GLU A 223 31.99 11.60 -16.10
C GLU A 223 32.45 10.16 -16.41
N LEU A 224 31.80 9.17 -15.79
CA LEU A 224 32.08 7.75 -16.05
C LEU A 224 31.79 7.37 -17.51
N GLN A 225 30.66 7.82 -18.06
CA GLN A 225 30.34 7.57 -19.48
C GLN A 225 31.34 8.23 -20.43
N GLU A 226 31.79 9.44 -20.14
CA GLU A 226 32.81 10.13 -20.94
C GLU A 226 34.17 9.44 -20.87
N ALA A 227 34.56 9.00 -19.67
CA ALA A 227 35.76 8.20 -19.46
C ALA A 227 35.68 6.88 -20.24
N GLN A 228 34.53 6.18 -20.20
CA GLN A 228 34.33 4.93 -20.93
C GLN A 228 34.41 5.13 -22.45
N LYS A 229 33.78 6.17 -22.98
CA LYS A 229 33.91 6.54 -24.41
C LYS A 229 35.37 6.83 -24.78
N SER A 230 36.09 7.50 -23.88
CA SER A 230 37.51 7.79 -24.09
C SER A 230 38.33 6.52 -24.14
N ILE A 231 38.09 5.56 -23.23
CA ILE A 231 38.72 4.24 -23.24
C ILE A 231 38.45 3.53 -24.58
N ASP A 232 37.20 3.47 -25.04
CA ASP A 232 36.86 2.84 -26.33
C ASP A 232 37.59 3.48 -27.52
N THR A 233 37.80 4.80 -27.48
CA THR A 233 38.59 5.49 -28.53
C THR A 233 40.08 5.16 -28.45
N TRP A 234 40.62 5.02 -27.23
CA TRP A 234 42.02 4.63 -27.02
C TRP A 234 42.27 3.19 -27.43
N GLU A 235 41.37 2.25 -27.13
CA GLU A 235 41.46 0.87 -27.60
C GLU A 235 41.46 0.77 -29.13
N LYS A 236 40.62 1.58 -29.81
CA LYS A 236 40.64 1.65 -31.29
C LYS A 236 41.96 2.21 -31.82
N LYS A 237 42.53 3.21 -31.15
CA LYS A 237 43.84 3.78 -31.51
C LYS A 237 44.96 2.77 -31.27
N GLU A 238 44.91 2.03 -30.17
CA GLU A 238 45.86 0.97 -29.85
C GLU A 238 45.84 -0.13 -30.91
N LYS A 239 44.65 -0.63 -31.30
CA LYS A 239 44.51 -1.61 -32.40
C LYS A 239 45.11 -1.12 -33.71
N LYS A 240 44.84 0.14 -34.09
CA LYS A 240 45.45 0.75 -35.28
C LYS A 240 46.96 0.87 -35.15
N TYR A 241 47.46 1.21 -33.97
CA TYR A 241 48.89 1.30 -33.71
C TYR A 241 49.56 -0.07 -33.85
N THR A 242 48.95 -1.13 -33.31
CA THR A 242 49.47 -2.50 -33.46
C THR A 242 49.45 -2.95 -34.93
N GLU A 243 48.36 -2.70 -35.67
CA GLU A 243 48.28 -3.02 -37.11
C GLU A 243 49.35 -2.28 -37.92
N LEU A 244 49.53 -0.98 -37.68
CA LEU A 244 50.55 -0.19 -38.36
C LEU A 244 51.97 -0.66 -37.98
N THR A 245 52.18 -1.09 -36.73
CA THR A 245 53.47 -1.59 -36.27
C THR A 245 53.82 -2.92 -36.95
N GLU A 246 52.86 -3.83 -37.10
CA GLU A 246 53.03 -5.06 -37.90
C GLU A 246 53.31 -4.75 -39.36
N GLN A 247 52.56 -3.82 -39.98
CA GLN A 247 52.82 -3.40 -41.36
C GLN A 247 54.22 -2.82 -41.51
N ILE A 248 54.68 -2.00 -40.56
CA ILE A 248 56.03 -1.46 -40.55
C ILE A 248 57.07 -2.57 -40.38
N SER A 249 56.83 -3.60 -39.57
CA SER A 249 57.78 -4.71 -39.43
C SER A 249 57.90 -5.51 -40.73
N VAL A 250 56.78 -5.83 -41.38
CA VAL A 250 56.75 -6.52 -42.67
C VAL A 250 57.44 -5.69 -43.75
N LEU A 251 57.20 -4.38 -43.78
CA LEU A 251 57.86 -3.48 -44.73
C LEU A 251 59.37 -3.37 -44.46
N LYS A 252 59.79 -3.34 -43.19
CA LYS A 252 61.22 -3.36 -42.83
C LYS A 252 61.90 -4.65 -43.26
N GLU A 253 61.27 -5.80 -43.05
CA GLU A 253 61.77 -7.09 -43.55
C GLU A 253 61.89 -7.09 -45.07
N ARG A 254 60.88 -6.54 -45.77
CA ARG A 254 60.89 -6.44 -47.23
C ARG A 254 61.97 -5.47 -47.75
N ILE A 255 62.21 -4.37 -47.04
CA ILE A 255 63.29 -3.43 -47.34
C ILE A 255 64.64 -4.10 -47.14
N SER A 256 64.84 -4.82 -46.03
CA SER A 256 66.05 -5.61 -45.77
C SER A 256 66.29 -6.62 -46.90
N ALA A 257 65.29 -7.43 -47.24
CA ALA A 257 65.40 -8.43 -48.30
C ALA A 257 65.69 -7.78 -49.67
N ASN A 258 65.11 -6.62 -49.96
CA ASN A 258 65.41 -5.87 -51.19
C ASN A 258 66.80 -5.23 -51.15
N GLN A 259 67.30 -4.80 -49.99
CA GLN A 259 68.67 -4.30 -49.84
C GLN A 259 69.68 -5.43 -50.02
N ASP A 260 69.41 -6.62 -49.49
CA ASP A 260 70.23 -7.82 -49.69
C ASP A 260 70.23 -8.23 -51.17
N LYS A 261 69.06 -8.20 -51.82
CA LYS A 261 68.96 -8.40 -53.28
C LYS A 261 69.73 -7.36 -54.07
N LEU A 262 69.57 -6.08 -53.74
CA LEU A 262 70.29 -4.99 -54.40
C LEU A 262 71.81 -5.13 -54.22
N LYS A 263 72.25 -5.59 -53.05
CA LYS A 263 73.65 -5.89 -52.79
C LYS A 263 74.14 -7.05 -53.67
N SER A 264 73.38 -8.14 -53.76
CA SER A 264 73.71 -9.28 -54.63
C SER A 264 73.70 -8.93 -56.13
N GLU A 265 72.76 -8.08 -56.57
CA GLU A 265 72.74 -7.59 -57.95
C GLU A 265 73.87 -6.60 -58.22
N LYS A 266 74.27 -5.76 -57.25
CA LYS A 266 75.47 -4.92 -57.37
C LYS A 266 76.74 -5.75 -57.45
N GLU A 267 76.87 -6.80 -56.64
CA GLU A 267 78.00 -7.73 -56.70
C GLU A 267 78.02 -8.46 -58.07
N SER A 268 76.86 -8.87 -58.58
CA SER A 268 76.73 -9.45 -59.92
C SER A 268 77.04 -8.45 -61.04
N LEU A 269 76.69 -7.17 -60.85
CA LEU A 269 77.00 -6.08 -61.78
C LEU A 269 78.49 -5.76 -61.77
N GLU A 270 79.14 -5.74 -60.60
CA GLU A 270 80.60 -5.59 -60.48
C GLU A 270 81.35 -6.78 -61.09
N GLU A 271 80.83 -8.01 -60.97
CA GLU A 271 81.35 -9.18 -61.69
C GLU A 271 81.15 -9.06 -63.20
N ALA A 272 79.98 -8.58 -63.64
CA ALA A 272 79.70 -8.33 -65.06
C ALA A 272 80.56 -7.19 -65.63
N GLU A 273 80.81 -6.13 -64.86
CA GLU A 273 81.72 -5.03 -65.23
C GLU A 273 83.18 -5.48 -65.24
N LYS A 274 83.61 -6.34 -64.31
CA LYS A 274 84.94 -6.99 -64.38
C LYS A 274 85.06 -7.90 -65.60
N ALA A 275 84.02 -8.68 -65.92
CA ALA A 275 83.99 -9.50 -67.13
C ALA A 275 84.00 -8.63 -68.41
N LYS A 276 83.37 -7.46 -68.37
CA LYS A 276 83.37 -6.47 -69.47
C LYS A 276 84.74 -5.78 -69.62
N GLU A 277 85.40 -5.42 -68.51
CA GLU A 277 86.79 -4.93 -68.52
C GLU A 277 87.78 -6.01 -68.98
N GLU A 278 87.56 -7.29 -68.65
CA GLU A 278 88.36 -8.40 -69.20
C GLU A 278 88.10 -8.59 -70.70
N MET A 279 86.86 -8.41 -71.16
CA MET A 279 86.51 -8.38 -72.59
C MET A 279 87.19 -7.22 -73.33
N GLU A 280 87.19 -6.00 -72.77
CA GLU A 280 87.86 -4.82 -73.34
C GLU A 280 89.39 -4.93 -73.32
N LYS A 281 89.98 -5.73 -72.41
CA LYS A 281 91.43 -6.05 -72.39
C LYS A 281 91.85 -7.13 -73.39
N ILE A 282 90.91 -7.94 -73.89
CA ILE A 282 91.15 -8.98 -74.91
C ILE A 282 90.90 -8.46 -76.34
N GLN A 283 90.10 -7.39 -76.47
CA GLN A 283 89.74 -6.75 -77.74
C GLN A 283 90.91 -6.18 -78.58
N PRO A 284 92.05 -5.72 -78.00
CA PRO A 284 93.19 -5.23 -78.80
C PRO A 284 94.21 -6.30 -79.22
N LYS A 285 93.97 -7.59 -78.95
CA LYS A 285 94.87 -8.71 -79.35
C LYS A 285 94.33 -9.57 -80.51
N ILE A 286 93.15 -9.27 -81.04
CA ILE A 286 92.51 -9.99 -82.15
C ILE A 286 92.27 -9.01 -83.32
N GLN A 287 93.26 -8.18 -83.62
CA GLN A 287 93.30 -7.32 -84.82
C GLN A 287 94.63 -7.45 -85.58
N ILE A 288 95.32 -8.56 -85.38
CA ILE A 288 96.45 -9.01 -86.19
C ILE A 288 96.30 -10.53 -86.31
N ILE A 289 95.45 -10.98 -87.24
CA ILE A 289 95.50 -12.22 -88.04
C ILE A 289 94.24 -12.13 -88.91
N ASP A 290 94.24 -11.10 -89.77
CA ASP A 290 93.22 -10.88 -90.80
C ASP A 290 93.75 -11.30 -92.19
N THR A 291 94.90 -11.99 -92.24
CA THR A 291 95.52 -12.47 -93.48
C THR A 291 96.35 -13.72 -93.24
N LEU A 292 95.68 -14.80 -92.83
CA LEU A 292 96.03 -16.18 -93.19
C LEU A 292 94.72 -16.83 -93.64
N GLU A 293 94.14 -16.31 -94.72
CA GLU A 293 94.24 -17.01 -96.00
C GLU A 293 93.98 -18.50 -95.83
N SER A 294 92.76 -18.88 -96.21
CA SER A 294 92.55 -19.90 -97.24
C SER A 294 93.57 -21.05 -97.21
N TYR A 295 93.69 -21.67 -96.05
CA TYR A 295 93.89 -23.09 -95.98
C TYR A 295 92.51 -23.62 -95.66
N ILE A 296 91.75 -23.85 -96.72
CA ILE A 296 91.70 -25.23 -97.19
C ILE A 296 90.82 -25.95 -96.18
N GLU A 297 89.54 -25.79 -96.45
CA GLU A 297 88.91 -26.72 -97.38
C GLU A 297 88.53 -27.94 -96.57
N SER A 298 87.54 -28.59 -97.15
CA SER A 298 87.47 -30.03 -97.09
C SER A 298 87.06 -30.56 -95.72
N LEU A 299 85.73 -30.70 -95.65
CA LEU A 299 85.04 -31.84 -95.05
C LEU A 299 84.88 -31.67 -93.54
N ASP A 300 83.73 -31.25 -93.03
CA ASP A 300 82.51 -32.04 -93.23
C ASP A 300 81.27 -31.13 -93.10
N THR A 301 80.62 -30.96 -94.25
CA THR A 301 79.19 -31.18 -94.43
C THR A 301 78.42 -31.46 -93.14
N LYS A 302 77.58 -30.48 -92.74
CA LYS A 302 76.55 -30.61 -91.70
C LYS A 302 75.43 -31.57 -92.13
N GLU A 303 75.80 -32.82 -92.31
CA GLU A 303 75.00 -34.04 -92.21
C GLU A 303 75.34 -34.59 -90.82
N ASN A 304 74.49 -34.51 -89.80
CA ASN A 304 73.12 -34.99 -89.71
C ASN A 304 72.31 -33.97 -88.89
N LEU A 305 71.27 -33.28 -89.37
CA LEU A 305 70.10 -33.69 -90.17
C LEU A 305 69.15 -34.63 -89.40
N GLY A 306 68.26 -33.99 -88.63
CA GLY A 306 66.90 -34.44 -88.35
C GLY A 306 66.74 -35.40 -87.18
N LYS A 307 66.36 -34.88 -85.99
CA LYS A 307 65.30 -35.45 -85.12
C LYS A 307 65.02 -34.84 -83.73
N GLU A 308 65.57 -33.69 -83.32
CA GLU A 308 65.25 -33.15 -81.98
C GLU A 308 64.70 -31.72 -81.94
N LEU A 309 64.29 -31.18 -83.09
CA LEU A 309 63.53 -29.93 -83.17
C LEU A 309 61.99 -30.15 -83.25
N ASP A 310 61.52 -31.39 -83.04
CA ASP A 310 60.09 -31.77 -83.09
C ASP A 310 59.60 -32.46 -81.79
N ALA A 311 60.47 -32.63 -80.78
CA ALA A 311 60.18 -33.32 -79.53
C ALA A 311 59.94 -32.37 -78.34
N ILE A 312 60.65 -31.24 -78.24
CA ILE A 312 60.52 -30.33 -77.09
C ILE A 312 59.38 -29.30 -77.29
N GLN A 313 58.94 -29.05 -78.53
CA GLN A 313 57.68 -28.34 -78.82
C GLN A 313 56.42 -29.22 -78.63
N LYS A 314 56.58 -30.54 -78.39
CA LYS A 314 55.48 -31.48 -78.04
C LYS A 314 55.25 -31.65 -76.54
N GLU A 315 56.22 -31.33 -75.67
CA GLU A 315 55.98 -31.23 -74.21
C GLU A 315 55.17 -29.99 -73.82
N LEU A 316 55.08 -29.01 -74.72
CA LEU A 316 54.10 -27.92 -74.72
C LEU A 316 52.63 -28.41 -74.89
N LYS A 317 52.42 -29.72 -75.12
CA LYS A 317 51.11 -30.34 -75.31
C LYS A 317 50.65 -31.23 -74.14
N LYS A 318 51.53 -31.59 -73.18
CA LYS A 318 51.17 -32.47 -72.05
C LYS A 318 50.94 -31.74 -70.72
N VAL A 319 51.52 -30.56 -70.48
CA VAL A 319 51.15 -29.71 -69.32
C VAL A 319 49.90 -28.84 -69.60
N LYS A 320 49.50 -28.72 -70.88
CA LYS A 320 48.13 -28.32 -71.26
C LYS A 320 47.03 -29.26 -70.72
N GLY A 321 47.39 -30.44 -70.19
CA GLY A 321 46.49 -31.34 -69.47
C GLY A 321 46.35 -31.06 -67.97
N LEU A 322 47.13 -30.13 -67.38
CA LEU A 322 46.93 -29.69 -65.98
C LEU A 322 46.08 -28.41 -65.88
N LEU A 323 45.64 -27.86 -67.03
CA LEU A 323 44.63 -26.81 -67.18
C LEU A 323 43.19 -27.34 -67.12
N GLU A 324 43.01 -28.67 -66.99
CA GLU A 324 41.73 -29.31 -66.63
C GLU A 324 41.36 -29.11 -65.15
N GLN A 325 42.26 -28.59 -64.31
CA GLN A 325 41.90 -28.21 -62.94
C GLN A 325 41.30 -26.80 -62.86
N GLN A 326 39.99 -26.73 -63.04
CA GLN A 326 39.10 -25.62 -62.65
C GLN A 326 38.91 -24.55 -63.73
N HIS A 327 38.06 -24.71 -64.73
CA HIS A 327 36.80 -25.45 -64.76
C HIS A 327 35.76 -25.10 -63.67
N GLN A 328 35.96 -24.03 -62.87
CA GLN A 328 34.93 -23.57 -61.92
C GLN A 328 34.33 -22.19 -62.26
N ASN A 329 35.12 -21.21 -62.72
CA ASN A 329 34.62 -19.82 -62.81
C ASN A 329 34.12 -19.40 -64.20
N GLN A 330 34.01 -20.34 -65.14
CA GLN A 330 33.51 -20.12 -66.50
C GLN A 330 31.97 -20.29 -66.63
N LYS A 331 31.28 -20.73 -65.55
CA LYS A 331 29.82 -20.97 -65.53
C LYS A 331 28.97 -19.70 -65.48
N GLU A 332 29.52 -18.55 -65.06
CA GLU A 332 28.73 -17.34 -64.81
C GLU A 332 28.61 -16.39 -66.01
N HIS A 333 29.41 -16.56 -67.08
CA HIS A 333 29.48 -15.51 -68.11
C HIS A 333 28.43 -15.60 -69.23
N GLU A 334 28.03 -16.76 -69.74
CA GLU A 334 27.30 -16.78 -71.03
C GLU A 334 26.02 -17.61 -71.04
N LEU A 335 25.44 -17.84 -69.85
CA LEU A 335 23.99 -17.97 -69.68
C LEU A 335 23.23 -16.77 -70.30
N TYR A 336 23.95 -15.66 -70.51
CA TYR A 336 23.54 -14.43 -71.16
C TYR A 336 23.32 -14.56 -72.70
N ILE A 337 24.02 -15.47 -73.40
CA ILE A 337 23.91 -15.61 -74.88
C ILE A 337 22.79 -16.59 -75.28
N GLN A 338 22.42 -17.55 -74.43
CA GLN A 338 21.35 -18.52 -74.74
C GLN A 338 19.94 -17.90 -74.82
N ARG A 339 19.72 -16.72 -74.23
CA ARG A 339 18.45 -15.99 -74.33
C ARG A 339 18.26 -15.23 -75.65
N GLU A 340 19.26 -15.20 -76.54
CA GLU A 340 19.16 -14.49 -77.82
C GLU A 340 18.71 -15.38 -78.99
N GLN A 341 18.57 -16.70 -78.78
CA GLN A 341 18.10 -17.69 -79.77
C GLN A 341 16.75 -18.34 -79.40
N GLU A 342 15.91 -17.63 -78.67
CA GLU A 342 14.50 -18.01 -78.48
C GLU A 342 13.69 -17.93 -79.79
N LEU A 343 14.22 -17.33 -80.85
CA LEU A 343 13.32 -16.59 -81.73
C LEU A 343 13.31 -16.96 -83.20
N ALA A 344 13.89 -18.08 -83.63
CA ALA A 344 13.91 -18.35 -85.07
C ALA A 344 13.50 -19.78 -85.42
N ASP A 345 12.19 -20.00 -85.31
CA ASP A 345 11.38 -20.55 -86.42
C ASP A 345 11.50 -22.03 -86.81
N ALA A 346 12.42 -22.82 -86.29
CA ALA A 346 12.80 -24.00 -87.07
C ALA A 346 12.24 -25.37 -86.66
N LYS A 347 11.52 -25.56 -85.53
CA LYS A 347 10.99 -26.90 -85.17
C LYS A 347 9.57 -26.99 -84.64
N ASP A 348 8.77 -25.93 -84.81
CA ASP A 348 7.32 -26.07 -85.01
C ASP A 348 6.98 -26.87 -86.31
N LYS A 349 8.00 -27.24 -87.11
CA LYS A 349 7.92 -28.10 -88.31
C LYS A 349 8.38 -29.58 -88.17
N ARG A 350 8.73 -30.09 -86.98
CA ARG A 350 8.87 -31.57 -86.75
C ARG A 350 7.86 -32.12 -85.73
N LYS A 351 6.67 -31.53 -85.70
CA LYS A 351 5.45 -32.10 -85.12
C LYS A 351 4.77 -33.11 -86.06
N THR A 352 5.38 -33.45 -87.20
CA THR A 352 4.78 -34.22 -88.31
C THR A 352 5.56 -35.45 -88.81
N LEU A 353 6.75 -35.78 -88.26
CA LEU A 353 7.63 -36.82 -88.86
C LEU A 353 8.13 -37.97 -87.94
N GLU A 354 7.71 -38.08 -86.68
CA GLU A 354 7.98 -39.28 -85.84
C GLU A 354 6.71 -39.99 -85.33
N GLY A 355 5.58 -39.74 -86.00
CA GLY A 355 4.47 -40.71 -86.08
C GLY A 355 4.80 -41.96 -86.91
N ALA A 356 6.04 -42.10 -87.40
CA ALA A 356 6.53 -43.22 -88.21
C ALA A 356 7.40 -44.24 -87.42
N GLN A 357 7.81 -43.97 -86.17
CA GLN A 357 8.49 -44.95 -85.31
C GLN A 357 7.53 -45.79 -84.44
N SER A 358 6.27 -45.38 -84.36
CA SER A 358 5.15 -46.14 -83.77
C SER A 358 4.76 -47.43 -84.54
N LYS A 359 5.61 -47.97 -85.43
CA LYS A 359 5.33 -49.22 -86.18
C LYS A 359 6.49 -50.22 -86.27
N TYR A 360 7.69 -49.86 -85.80
CA TYR A 360 8.89 -50.72 -85.95
C TYR A 360 9.29 -51.43 -84.65
N ALA A 361 8.97 -50.87 -83.48
CA ALA A 361 9.28 -51.49 -82.19
C ALA A 361 8.23 -52.56 -81.75
N GLU A 362 6.97 -52.41 -82.17
CA GLU A 362 5.90 -53.41 -81.94
C GLU A 362 6.19 -54.75 -82.64
N ILE A 363 6.96 -54.77 -83.74
CA ILE A 363 7.18 -55.98 -84.56
C ILE A 363 8.42 -56.79 -84.13
N ILE A 364 9.38 -56.21 -83.38
CA ILE A 364 10.59 -56.92 -82.91
C ILE A 364 10.39 -57.57 -81.53
N THR A 365 9.51 -57.03 -80.69
CA THR A 365 9.22 -57.65 -79.38
C THR A 365 8.29 -58.86 -79.50
N GLU A 366 7.34 -58.87 -80.44
CA GLU A 366 6.53 -60.05 -80.77
C GLU A 366 7.34 -61.21 -81.37
N LEU A 367 8.55 -60.95 -81.90
CA LEU A 367 9.40 -61.94 -82.58
C LEU A 367 10.46 -62.60 -81.67
N ASN A 368 10.80 -61.99 -80.53
CA ASN A 368 11.81 -62.51 -79.60
C ASN A 368 11.24 -63.33 -78.43
N HIS A 369 9.98 -63.15 -78.02
CA HIS A 369 9.40 -63.99 -76.95
C HIS A 369 8.73 -65.27 -77.49
N THR A 370 8.24 -65.25 -78.73
CA THR A 370 7.93 -66.49 -79.48
C THR A 370 9.17 -67.37 -79.74
N GLN A 371 10.39 -66.86 -79.52
CA GLN A 371 11.63 -67.65 -79.47
C GLN A 371 11.93 -68.25 -78.08
N GLU A 372 11.35 -67.74 -76.99
CA GLU A 372 11.38 -68.40 -75.66
C GLU A 372 10.33 -69.51 -75.57
N ASP A 373 9.17 -69.35 -76.22
CA ASP A 373 8.16 -70.42 -76.42
C ASP A 373 8.69 -71.64 -77.20
N ILE A 374 9.83 -71.51 -77.90
CA ILE A 374 10.45 -72.60 -78.67
C ILE A 374 11.56 -73.32 -77.89
N LYS A 375 12.16 -72.74 -76.83
CA LYS A 375 13.36 -73.33 -76.22
C LYS A 375 13.19 -73.96 -74.85
N SER A 376 12.19 -73.60 -74.04
CA SER A 376 11.87 -74.40 -72.83
C SER A 376 10.69 -75.36 -73.04
N ALA A 377 10.24 -75.54 -74.28
CA ALA A 377 9.81 -76.86 -74.73
C ALA A 377 10.87 -77.97 -74.43
N GLU A 378 12.11 -77.62 -74.03
CA GLU A 378 13.10 -78.52 -73.43
C GLU A 378 12.85 -78.86 -71.93
N GLU A 379 12.00 -78.10 -71.20
CA GLU A 379 11.39 -78.50 -69.89
C GLU A 379 10.47 -79.71 -70.05
N THR A 380 10.07 -80.03 -71.28
CA THR A 380 9.36 -81.28 -71.61
C THR A 380 10.28 -82.50 -71.67
N ILE A 381 11.60 -82.38 -71.45
CA ILE A 381 12.52 -83.50 -71.70
C ILE A 381 13.25 -84.07 -70.47
N SER A 382 13.47 -83.36 -69.36
CA SER A 382 14.55 -83.83 -68.45
C SER A 382 14.28 -84.03 -66.96
N THR A 383 13.23 -83.48 -66.34
CA THR A 383 13.10 -83.50 -64.86
C THR A 383 11.83 -84.12 -64.29
N ILE A 384 10.93 -84.67 -65.12
CA ILE A 384 9.90 -85.63 -64.70
C ILE A 384 9.90 -86.85 -65.67
N SER A 385 10.99 -87.20 -66.37
CA SER A 385 12.03 -88.06 -65.80
C SER A 385 11.72 -88.40 -64.35
N ASP A 386 10.97 -89.47 -64.11
CA ASP A 386 11.51 -90.84 -64.07
C ASP A 386 12.63 -91.04 -63.06
N GLU A 387 12.90 -90.03 -62.23
CA GLU A 387 13.59 -90.21 -60.98
C GLU A 387 12.71 -89.70 -59.84
N ALA A 388 12.45 -90.49 -58.83
CA ALA A 388 12.76 -91.88 -58.64
C ALA A 388 12.06 -92.20 -57.34
N LYS A 389 11.29 -93.29 -57.34
CA LYS A 389 11.19 -94.16 -56.17
C LYS A 389 10.61 -93.48 -54.91
N LYS A 390 9.30 -93.23 -54.94
CA LYS A 390 8.48 -93.60 -53.79
C LYS A 390 7.60 -94.77 -54.14
#